data_AF-A0A967B0H8-F1
#
_entry.id   AF-A0A967B0H8-F1
#
_cell.length_a   1.000
_cell.length_b   1.000
_cell.length_c   1.000
_cell.angle_alpha   90.00
_cell.angle_beta   90.00
_cell.angle_gamma   90.00
#
_symmetry.space_group_name_H-M   'P 1'
#
loop_
_entity.id
_entity.type
_entity.pdbx_description
1 polymer ?
#
loop_
_entity_poly.entity_id
_entity_poly.type
_entity_poly.pdbx_seq_one_letter_code
_entity_poly.pdbx_strand_id
1 'polypeptide(L)'
;MHRSRTFALTTSALLLALPLGLTACGSSDKGSGAQSSAAAPTSGDQGAPSGSGSSGGGDAAGKPSKDEVKTGLVKFYGTQGVTGDKADKLAGCIVDDGYDQFSPKTLIAMRDGKPTDMDPADTASFTKVSTQCAVKTGAGSLPTSLPSAS
;
A
#
# COMPACT_ATOMS: atom_id res chain seq x y z
N MET A 1 47.84 -3.97 6.88
CA MET A 1 47.87 -4.78 8.12
C MET A 1 46.45 -5.06 8.56
N HIS A 2 46.08 -6.32 8.80
CA HIS A 2 44.73 -6.69 9.26
C HIS A 2 44.59 -6.47 10.77
N ARG A 3 43.48 -5.85 11.22
CA ARG A 3 43.01 -5.95 12.62
C ARG A 3 41.48 -6.08 12.70
N SER A 4 41.07 -7.34 12.65
CA SER A 4 40.05 -8.00 13.47
C SER A 4 38.70 -7.31 13.71
N ARG A 5 37.64 -7.92 13.15
CA ARG A 5 36.24 -7.73 13.57
C ARG A 5 35.97 -8.57 14.83
N THR A 6 35.28 -8.00 15.83
CA THR A 6 34.70 -8.73 16.96
C THR A 6 33.19 -8.86 16.77
N PHE A 7 32.72 -10.08 16.50
CA PHE A 7 31.30 -10.42 16.51
C PHE A 7 30.88 -10.85 17.93
N ALA A 8 29.81 -10.26 18.45
CA ALA A 8 29.13 -10.76 19.64
C ALA A 8 27.88 -11.54 19.22
N LEU A 9 28.01 -12.87 19.16
CA LEU A 9 26.88 -13.77 18.99
C LEU A 9 26.15 -13.91 20.34
N THR A 10 24.90 -13.46 20.42
CA THR A 10 24.01 -13.76 21.54
C THR A 10 22.86 -14.64 21.04
N THR A 11 22.96 -15.93 21.34
CA THR A 11 21.93 -16.93 21.07
C THR A 11 20.89 -16.93 22.18
N SER A 12 19.66 -16.55 21.86
CA SER A 12 18.48 -16.83 22.70
C SER A 12 17.55 -17.77 21.94
N ALA A 13 17.34 -18.96 22.49
CA ALA A 13 16.55 -20.01 21.88
C ALA A 13 15.13 -20.09 22.48
N LEU A 14 14.21 -20.61 21.67
CA LEU A 14 12.89 -21.16 22.03
C LEU A 14 11.88 -20.24 22.74
N LEU A 15 10.69 -20.12 22.14
CA LEU A 15 9.53 -20.92 22.57
C LEU A 15 8.46 -20.95 21.47
N LEU A 16 8.03 -22.16 21.07
CA LEU A 16 6.85 -22.36 20.22
C LEU A 16 5.60 -22.46 21.11
N ALA A 17 4.56 -21.69 20.78
CA ALA A 17 3.22 -21.89 21.31
C ALA A 17 2.17 -21.47 20.28
N LEU A 18 1.69 -22.43 19.47
CA LEU A 18 0.46 -22.28 18.70
C LEU A 18 -0.74 -22.63 19.59
N PRO A 19 -1.81 -21.82 19.58
CA PRO A 19 -3.17 -22.32 19.71
C PRO A 19 -3.79 -22.46 18.31
N LEU A 20 -3.95 -23.70 17.83
CA LEU A 20 -4.90 -23.96 16.75
C LEU A 20 -6.32 -23.93 17.34
N GLY A 21 -7.24 -23.24 16.65
CA GLY A 21 -8.66 -23.49 16.80
C GLY A 21 -9.53 -22.25 16.89
N LEU A 22 -10.24 -21.96 15.80
CA LEU A 22 -11.68 -21.67 15.85
C LEU A 22 -12.28 -21.84 14.45
N THR A 23 -12.92 -22.99 14.27
CA THR A 23 -13.83 -23.28 13.16
C THR A 23 -15.14 -22.55 13.39
N ALA A 24 -15.62 -21.82 12.38
CA ALA A 24 -16.98 -21.32 12.32
C ALA A 24 -17.47 -21.36 10.86
N CYS A 25 -18.24 -22.39 10.55
CA CYS A 25 -19.04 -22.46 9.33
C CYS A 25 -20.24 -21.50 9.43
N GLY A 26 -20.62 -20.83 8.35
CA GLY A 26 -21.71 -19.86 8.35
C GLY A 26 -22.20 -19.53 6.95
N SER A 27 -22.89 -20.46 6.30
CA SER A 27 -23.57 -20.21 5.02
C SER A 27 -24.63 -19.12 5.14
N SER A 28 -24.80 -18.33 4.09
CA SER A 28 -25.99 -17.51 3.88
C SER A 28 -26.25 -17.33 2.39
N ASP A 29 -26.71 -18.41 1.75
CA ASP A 29 -27.46 -18.33 0.50
C ASP A 29 -28.73 -17.50 0.71
N LYS A 30 -28.90 -16.43 -0.07
CA LYS A 30 -30.22 -15.80 -0.18
C LYS A 30 -30.48 -15.16 -1.55
N GLY A 31 -31.12 -15.96 -2.40
CA GLY A 31 -32.32 -15.53 -3.12
C GLY A 31 -32.14 -14.64 -4.35
N SER A 32 -32.37 -15.24 -5.51
CA SER A 32 -32.58 -14.57 -6.79
C SER A 32 -33.69 -13.50 -6.72
N GLY A 33 -33.51 -12.42 -7.49
CA GLY A 33 -34.53 -11.39 -7.69
C GLY A 33 -34.25 -10.56 -8.94
N ALA A 34 -34.73 -11.00 -10.10
CA ALA A 34 -34.68 -10.23 -11.33
C ALA A 34 -35.92 -9.32 -11.45
N GLN A 35 -35.75 -8.07 -11.87
CA GLN A 35 -36.68 -7.43 -12.82
C GLN A 35 -36.12 -6.12 -13.40
N SER A 36 -36.29 -5.96 -14.71
CA SER A 36 -36.01 -4.72 -15.44
C SER A 36 -37.24 -3.81 -15.53
N SER A 37 -36.98 -2.50 -15.71
CA SER A 37 -37.54 -1.65 -16.81
C SER A 37 -38.16 -0.31 -16.38
N ALA A 38 -37.65 0.78 -16.98
CA ALA A 38 -38.32 2.03 -17.44
C ALA A 38 -39.20 2.85 -16.44
N ALA A 39 -39.24 4.19 -16.40
CA ALA A 39 -38.56 5.33 -17.07
C ALA A 39 -38.64 6.56 -16.09
N ALA A 40 -38.43 7.86 -16.38
CA ALA A 40 -38.26 8.67 -17.61
C ALA A 40 -37.40 9.95 -17.26
N PRO A 41 -37.24 10.98 -18.13
CA PRO A 41 -36.15 11.98 -17.96
C PRO A 41 -36.52 13.24 -17.16
N THR A 42 -35.49 13.96 -16.69
CA THR A 42 -35.56 15.39 -16.36
C THR A 42 -34.47 16.16 -17.08
N SER A 43 -34.84 17.07 -17.98
CA SER A 43 -33.89 18.04 -18.55
C SER A 43 -33.52 19.09 -17.51
N GLY A 44 -32.22 19.35 -17.33
CA GLY A 44 -31.68 20.37 -16.45
C GLY A 44 -30.33 20.84 -16.97
N ASP A 45 -30.32 22.01 -17.59
CA ASP A 45 -29.18 22.60 -18.30
C ASP A 45 -28.25 23.41 -17.36
N GLN A 46 -27.08 23.78 -17.88
CA GLN A 46 -26.07 24.72 -17.34
C GLN A 46 -25.16 24.26 -16.19
N GLY A 47 -23.85 24.30 -16.45
CA GLY A 47 -22.85 24.33 -15.38
C GLY A 47 -21.45 23.78 -15.70
N ALA A 48 -20.84 24.12 -16.84
CA ALA A 48 -19.40 23.85 -17.00
C ALA A 48 -18.60 24.70 -15.99
N PRO A 49 -17.64 24.08 -15.29
CA PRO A 49 -16.26 24.49 -15.56
C PRO A 49 -15.38 23.31 -16.00
N SER A 50 -14.39 23.63 -16.81
CA SER A 50 -13.39 22.69 -17.31
C SER A 50 -12.52 22.11 -16.19
N GLY A 51 -12.97 21.00 -15.60
CA GLY A 51 -12.08 20.06 -14.93
C GLY A 51 -11.40 19.17 -15.99
N SER A 52 -10.06 19.14 -16.03
CA SER A 52 -9.35 18.14 -16.82
C SER A 52 -9.55 16.76 -16.19
N GLY A 53 -10.63 16.08 -16.60
CA GLY A 53 -10.90 14.70 -16.24
C GLY A 53 -9.86 13.77 -16.85
N SER A 54 -8.78 13.48 -16.11
CA SER A 54 -7.89 12.38 -16.45
C SER A 54 -8.67 11.08 -16.30
N SER A 55 -8.97 10.42 -17.42
CA SER A 55 -9.65 9.13 -17.42
C SER A 55 -8.68 8.05 -16.94
N GLY A 56 -9.02 7.39 -15.84
CA GLY A 56 -8.35 6.20 -15.31
C GLY A 56 -9.39 5.35 -14.61
N GLY A 57 -9.51 4.08 -15.00
CA GLY A 57 -10.59 3.20 -14.55
C GLY A 57 -10.57 2.96 -13.04
N GLY A 58 -11.69 3.21 -12.36
CA GLY A 58 -11.85 2.94 -10.94
C GLY A 58 -12.54 1.60 -10.70
N ASP A 59 -11.77 0.58 -10.29
CA ASP A 59 -12.27 -0.75 -9.91
C ASP A 59 -11.96 -1.07 -8.43
N ALA A 60 -12.20 -0.10 -7.54
CA ALA A 60 -12.47 -0.28 -6.10
C ALA A 60 -12.78 1.10 -5.48
N ALA A 61 -14.05 1.43 -5.27
CA ALA A 61 -14.55 2.75 -4.84
C ALA A 61 -13.60 3.55 -3.91
N GLY A 62 -12.85 4.50 -4.49
CA GLY A 62 -11.96 5.42 -3.77
C GLY A 62 -10.49 4.99 -3.61
N LYS A 63 -10.08 3.78 -4.03
CA LYS A 63 -8.64 3.42 -4.12
C LYS A 63 -8.02 4.05 -5.38
N PRO A 64 -6.88 4.76 -5.29
CA PRO A 64 -6.12 5.22 -6.46
C PRO A 64 -5.41 4.07 -7.16
N SER A 65 -5.05 4.23 -8.43
CA SER A 65 -4.42 3.21 -9.28
C SER A 65 -3.02 2.83 -8.81
N LYS A 66 -2.55 1.60 -9.10
CA LYS A 66 -1.18 1.15 -8.77
C LYS A 66 -0.11 2.15 -9.25
N ASP A 67 -0.21 2.63 -10.49
CA ASP A 67 0.72 3.62 -11.06
C ASP A 67 0.68 5.00 -10.37
N GLU A 68 -0.50 5.44 -9.91
CA GLU A 68 -0.64 6.70 -9.16
C GLU A 68 0.05 6.59 -7.79
N VAL A 69 -0.17 5.48 -7.08
CA VAL A 69 0.47 5.17 -5.80
C VAL A 69 1.98 5.07 -5.96
N LYS A 70 2.45 4.38 -7.01
CA LYS A 70 3.87 4.26 -7.35
C LYS A 70 4.50 5.64 -7.61
N THR A 71 3.83 6.47 -8.41
CA THR A 71 4.29 7.84 -8.72
C THR A 71 4.43 8.70 -7.46
N GLY A 72 3.49 8.58 -6.52
CA GLY A 72 3.56 9.21 -5.21
C GLY A 72 4.74 8.75 -4.36
N LEU A 73 4.97 7.44 -4.27
CA LEU A 73 6.13 6.87 -3.58
C LEU A 73 7.46 7.32 -4.20
N VAL A 74 7.58 7.31 -5.54
CA VAL A 74 8.79 7.78 -6.23
C VAL A 74 9.08 9.24 -5.89
N LYS A 75 8.06 10.11 -5.80
CA LYS A 75 8.22 11.50 -5.33
C LYS A 75 8.67 11.56 -3.87
N PHE A 76 8.06 10.80 -2.97
CA PHE A 76 8.44 10.76 -1.55
C PHE A 76 9.86 10.22 -1.33
N TYR A 77 10.29 9.22 -2.09
CA TYR A 77 11.67 8.75 -2.05
C TYR A 77 12.64 9.77 -2.65
N GLY A 78 12.22 10.49 -3.69
CA GLY A 78 12.97 11.59 -4.29
C GLY A 78 13.28 12.73 -3.32
N THR A 79 12.33 13.14 -2.47
CA THR A 79 12.58 14.15 -1.43
C THR A 79 13.56 13.69 -0.35
N GLN A 80 13.84 12.39 -0.27
CA GLN A 80 14.79 11.77 0.65
C GLN A 80 16.12 11.38 -0.02
N GLY A 81 16.37 11.84 -1.24
CA GLY A 81 17.61 11.56 -1.96
C GLY A 81 17.69 10.17 -2.58
N VAL A 82 16.62 9.36 -2.51
CA VAL A 82 16.51 8.10 -3.25
C VAL A 82 15.85 8.41 -4.60
N THR A 83 16.65 8.45 -5.66
CA THR A 83 16.22 8.86 -7.01
C THR A 83 16.50 7.77 -8.07
N GLY A 84 15.96 7.97 -9.27
CA GLY A 84 16.14 7.06 -10.41
C GLY A 84 15.59 5.65 -10.16
N ASP A 85 16.24 4.65 -10.76
CA ASP A 85 15.82 3.25 -10.72
C ASP A 85 15.61 2.67 -9.31
N LYS A 86 16.30 3.20 -8.30
CA LYS A 86 16.14 2.75 -6.91
C LYS A 86 14.77 3.12 -6.34
N ALA A 87 14.34 4.36 -6.59
CA ALA A 87 13.03 4.84 -6.18
C ALA A 87 11.93 4.07 -6.92
N ASP A 88 12.09 3.90 -8.24
CA ASP A 88 11.08 3.25 -9.08
C ASP A 88 10.91 1.76 -8.75
N LYS A 89 12.02 1.03 -8.52
CA LYS A 89 11.99 -0.38 -8.09
C LYS A 89 11.42 -0.55 -6.69
N LEU A 90 11.79 0.31 -5.74
CA LEU A 90 11.27 0.25 -4.37
C LEU A 90 9.76 0.56 -4.34
N ALA A 91 9.34 1.62 -5.03
CA ALA A 91 7.94 2.03 -5.15
C ALA A 91 7.11 0.96 -5.88
N GLY A 92 7.60 0.43 -7.00
CA GLY A 92 6.95 -0.65 -7.75
C GLY A 92 6.74 -1.88 -6.86
N CYS A 93 7.80 -2.38 -6.21
CA CYS A 93 7.70 -3.52 -5.33
C CYS A 93 6.68 -3.34 -4.18
N ILE A 94 6.64 -2.16 -3.55
CA ILE A 94 5.69 -1.91 -2.44
C ILE A 94 4.24 -1.90 -2.93
N VAL A 95 4.01 -1.41 -4.16
CA VAL A 95 2.69 -1.43 -4.79
C VAL A 95 2.31 -2.83 -5.29
N ASP A 96 3.25 -3.60 -5.85
CA ASP A 96 2.99 -4.97 -6.30
C ASP A 96 2.71 -5.91 -5.11
N ASP A 97 3.57 -5.91 -4.09
CA ASP A 97 3.47 -6.84 -2.95
C ASP A 97 2.45 -6.37 -1.87
N GLY A 98 2.07 -5.08 -1.84
CA GLY A 98 1.29 -4.47 -0.73
C GLY A 98 -0.05 -3.81 -1.07
N TYR A 99 -0.32 -3.40 -2.31
CA TYR A 99 -1.49 -2.56 -2.66
C TYR A 99 -2.85 -3.13 -2.23
N ASP A 100 -3.00 -4.45 -2.35
CA ASP A 100 -4.21 -5.18 -2.02
C ASP A 100 -4.39 -5.35 -0.49
N GLN A 101 -3.29 -5.28 0.28
CA GLN A 101 -3.30 -5.35 1.74
C GLN A 101 -3.60 -3.99 2.40
N PHE A 102 -3.27 -2.88 1.74
CA PHE A 102 -3.44 -1.55 2.30
C PHE A 102 -4.88 -1.03 2.19
N SER A 103 -5.32 -0.28 3.21
CA SER A 103 -6.58 0.47 3.17
C SER A 103 -6.55 1.56 2.08
N PRO A 104 -7.73 2.03 1.61
CA PRO A 104 -7.81 3.17 0.68
C PRO A 104 -7.12 4.43 1.21
N LYS A 105 -7.19 4.70 2.53
CA LYS A 105 -6.52 5.83 3.18
C LYS A 105 -5.00 5.76 2.99
N THR A 106 -4.39 4.60 3.18
CA THR A 106 -2.96 4.39 3.00
C THR A 106 -2.54 4.52 1.54
N LEU A 107 -3.31 3.95 0.60
CA LEU A 107 -3.05 4.12 -0.83
C LEU A 107 -3.13 5.59 -1.28
N ILE A 108 -4.11 6.35 -0.78
CA ILE A 108 -4.26 7.80 -1.01
C ILE A 108 -3.04 8.55 -0.46
N ALA A 109 -2.68 8.32 0.80
CA ALA A 109 -1.54 8.96 1.45
C ALA A 109 -0.22 8.69 0.69
N MET A 110 -0.05 7.47 0.19
CA MET A 110 1.09 7.06 -0.63
C MET A 110 1.11 7.73 -2.02
N ARG A 111 -0.01 7.79 -2.74
CA ARG A 111 -0.16 8.56 -3.99
C ARG A 111 0.20 10.04 -3.78
N ASP A 112 -0.23 10.61 -2.66
CA ASP A 112 -0.02 12.03 -2.34
C ASP A 112 1.42 12.30 -1.86
N GLY A 113 2.29 11.28 -1.83
CA GLY A 113 3.70 11.39 -1.41
C GLY A 113 3.86 11.60 0.08
N LYS A 114 2.87 11.21 0.89
CA LYS A 114 2.82 11.36 2.34
C LYS A 114 2.52 10.03 3.05
N PRO A 115 3.38 9.01 2.96
CA PRO A 115 3.16 7.76 3.69
C PRO A 115 3.04 7.98 5.21
N THR A 116 3.55 9.07 5.78
CA THR A 116 3.32 9.46 7.18
C THR A 116 1.85 9.67 7.55
N ASP A 117 0.97 9.98 6.58
CA ASP A 117 -0.48 10.17 6.75
C ASP A 117 -1.30 8.87 6.50
N MET A 118 -0.63 7.71 6.43
CA MET A 118 -1.27 6.40 6.24
C MET A 118 -2.24 6.02 7.38
N ASP A 119 -2.94 4.91 7.23
CA ASP A 119 -3.72 4.32 8.31
C ASP A 119 -2.79 3.64 9.35
N PRO A 120 -2.95 3.91 10.66
CA PRO A 120 -2.16 3.22 11.68
C PRO A 120 -2.33 1.69 11.64
N ALA A 121 -3.48 1.16 11.21
CA ALA A 121 -3.69 -0.28 11.06
C ALA A 121 -2.82 -0.90 9.95
N ASP A 122 -2.49 -0.13 8.90
CA ASP A 122 -1.63 -0.57 7.80
C ASP A 122 -0.14 -0.44 8.11
N THR A 123 0.25 0.31 9.15
CA THR A 123 1.66 0.69 9.39
C THR A 123 2.56 -0.54 9.50
N ALA A 124 2.16 -1.57 10.25
CA ALA A 124 2.92 -2.80 10.38
C ALA A 124 3.09 -3.56 9.04
N SER A 125 2.01 -3.65 8.25
CA SER A 125 2.03 -4.25 6.91
C SER A 125 2.94 -3.46 5.96
N PHE A 126 2.85 -2.13 6.01
CA PHE A 126 3.65 -1.25 5.17
C PHE A 126 5.13 -1.31 5.54
N THR A 127 5.51 -1.27 6.83
CA THR A 127 6.90 -1.42 7.28
C THR A 127 7.46 -2.78 6.83
N LYS A 128 6.67 -3.86 6.94
CA LYS A 128 7.05 -5.21 6.52
C LYS A 128 7.29 -5.30 5.00
N VAL A 129 6.33 -4.86 4.19
CA VAL A 129 6.42 -4.85 2.71
C VAL A 129 7.59 -3.97 2.27
N SER A 130 7.72 -2.75 2.82
CA SER A 130 8.83 -1.84 2.53
C SER A 130 10.18 -2.47 2.83
N THR A 131 10.31 -3.20 3.96
CA THR A 131 11.56 -3.84 4.36
C THR A 131 11.91 -5.00 3.42
N GLN A 132 10.93 -5.85 3.08
CA GLN A 132 11.12 -6.92 2.10
C GLN A 132 11.52 -6.36 0.74
N CYS A 133 10.86 -5.30 0.28
CA CYS A 133 11.17 -4.62 -0.97
C CYS A 133 12.55 -3.95 -0.97
N ALA A 134 12.98 -3.32 0.13
CA ALA A 134 14.31 -2.72 0.23
C ALA A 134 15.44 -3.77 0.13
N VAL A 135 15.24 -4.95 0.73
CA VAL A 135 16.16 -6.09 0.61
C VAL A 135 16.13 -6.66 -0.83
N LYS A 136 14.93 -6.92 -1.38
CA LYS A 136 14.71 -7.50 -2.72
C LYS A 136 15.25 -6.63 -3.86
N THR A 137 15.19 -5.29 -3.70
CA THR A 137 15.66 -4.31 -4.71
C THR A 137 17.09 -3.82 -4.51
N GLY A 138 17.73 -4.16 -3.38
CA GLY A 138 19.06 -3.65 -3.03
C GLY A 138 19.08 -2.14 -2.76
N ALA A 139 17.94 -1.54 -2.38
CA ALA A 139 17.84 -0.11 -2.11
C ALA A 139 18.70 0.34 -0.91
N GLY A 140 19.02 -0.60 -0.01
CA GLY A 140 19.76 -0.36 1.24
C GLY A 140 18.83 -0.34 2.45
N SER A 141 19.29 0.23 3.56
CA SER A 141 18.42 0.55 4.70
C SER A 141 17.33 1.54 4.27
N LEU A 142 16.09 1.26 4.64
CA LEU A 142 14.95 2.14 4.39
C LEU A 142 15.18 3.56 4.94
N PRO A 143 14.58 4.59 4.32
CA PRO A 143 14.61 5.94 4.87
C PRO A 143 14.01 5.97 6.29
N THR A 144 14.74 6.57 7.22
CA THR A 144 14.41 6.63 8.66
C THR A 144 13.14 7.43 8.99
N SER A 145 12.51 8.07 7.99
CA SER A 145 11.28 8.86 8.12
C SER A 145 10.00 8.05 7.87
N LEU A 146 10.11 6.77 7.48
CA LEU A 146 8.93 5.91 7.41
C LEU A 146 8.36 5.71 8.82
N PRO A 147 7.02 5.73 9.00
CA PRO A 147 6.43 5.45 10.29
C PRO A 147 6.86 4.05 10.73
N SER A 148 7.61 4.02 11.84
CA SER A 148 8.05 2.78 12.46
C SER A 148 6.91 2.27 13.32
N ALA A 149 6.41 1.07 13.04
CA ALA A 149 5.50 0.36 13.94
C ALA A 149 6.17 0.29 15.32
N SER A 150 5.54 0.95 16.30
CA SER A 150 5.99 1.09 17.69
C SER A 150 5.12 0.21 18.60
#